data_AF-A0A7S0ZIJ7-F1
#
_entry.id   AF-A0A7S0ZIJ7-F1
#
_cell.length_a   1.000
_cell.length_b   1.000
_cell.length_c   1.000
_cell.angle_alpha   90.00
_cell.angle_beta   90.00
_cell.angle_gamma   90.00
#
_symmetry.space_group_name_H-M   'P 1'
#
loop_
_entity.id
_entity.type
_entity.pdbx_description
1 polymer ?
#
loop_
_entity_poly.entity_id
_entity_poly.type
_entity_poly.pdbx_seq_one_letter_code
_entity_poly.pdbx_strand_id
1 'polypeptide(L)'
;PSMKSTSDLTKAWGGISGLQHRLSATWTASKLYSSLNLEHLSRLLSQDVSKLAGLNQRKGQFRRGFDADLVIWSPEECADTSIESFQAKHKISPFLDMKLAGKVYSTIVRGNVVFSATATEMQCETGNANDCGSMTRSNLKPNGQLIIRKLMDSGNHTLKPHLLLTSPHSHRESLQQSLGISEDDA
;
A
#
# COMPACT_ATOMS: atom_id res chain seq x y z
N PRO A 1 19.88 -2.08 21.68
CA PRO A 1 20.92 -3.14 21.70
C PRO A 1 22.26 -2.55 22.12
N SER A 2 22.96 -3.16 23.07
CA SER A 2 24.23 -2.64 23.62
C SER A 2 25.29 -2.43 22.53
N MET A 3 25.35 -3.32 21.53
CA MET A 3 26.31 -3.22 20.41
C MET A 3 26.10 -2.02 19.47
N LYS A 4 24.98 -1.30 19.58
CA LYS A 4 24.74 -0.04 18.85
C LYS A 4 25.12 1.21 19.65
N SER A 5 25.38 1.06 20.94
CA SER A 5 25.66 2.16 21.88
C SER A 5 27.18 2.30 22.06
N THR A 6 27.86 2.75 21.01
CA THR A 6 29.29 3.07 21.00
C THR A 6 29.48 4.45 20.38
N SER A 7 30.44 5.21 20.89
CA SER A 7 30.85 6.50 20.31
C SER A 7 31.75 6.35 19.08
N ASP A 8 32.26 5.13 18.83
CA ASP A 8 33.09 4.79 17.68
C ASP A 8 32.23 4.15 16.57
N LEU A 9 32.04 4.88 15.46
CA LEU A 9 31.25 4.43 14.31
C LEU A 9 31.79 3.13 13.68
N THR A 10 33.10 2.89 13.73
CA THR A 10 33.70 1.67 13.15
C THR A 10 33.35 0.40 13.94
N LYS A 11 32.94 0.58 15.20
CA LYS A 11 32.54 -0.50 16.12
C LYS A 11 31.02 -0.64 16.23
N ALA A 12 30.26 0.32 15.73
CA ALA A 12 28.81 0.29 15.83
C ALA A 12 28.24 -0.83 14.96
N TRP A 13 27.40 -1.68 15.54
CA TRP A 13 26.75 -2.75 14.79
C TRP A 13 25.78 -2.18 13.74
N GLY A 14 26.03 -2.48 12.47
CA GLY A 14 25.25 -1.99 11.34
C GLY A 14 23.84 -2.57 11.21
N GLY A 15 22.98 -1.84 10.50
CA GLY A 15 21.63 -2.30 10.14
C GLY A 15 20.51 -1.59 10.90
N ILE A 16 19.45 -1.27 10.16
CA ILE A 16 18.25 -0.57 10.65
C ILE A 16 17.01 -1.44 10.41
N SER A 17 16.00 -1.30 11.27
CA SER A 17 14.70 -1.94 11.01
C SER A 17 13.86 -0.99 10.16
N GLY A 18 13.46 -1.43 8.97
CA GLY A 18 12.67 -0.62 8.04
C GLY A 18 11.61 -1.38 7.26
N LEU A 19 11.55 -2.72 7.41
CA LEU A 19 10.71 -3.57 6.56
C LEU A 19 9.22 -3.20 6.64
N GLN A 20 8.70 -2.96 7.85
CA GLN A 20 7.30 -2.61 8.07
C GLN A 20 6.88 -1.34 7.32
N HIS A 21 7.74 -0.30 7.34
CA HIS A 21 7.43 1.01 6.76
C HIS A 21 7.86 1.14 5.29
N ARG A 22 8.49 0.12 4.70
CA ARG A 22 9.10 0.21 3.35
C ARG A 22 8.11 0.69 2.29
N LEU A 23 6.88 0.16 2.27
CA LEU A 23 5.87 0.55 1.28
C LEU A 23 5.52 2.04 1.42
N SER A 24 5.14 2.47 2.62
CA SER A 24 4.73 3.86 2.91
C SER A 24 5.88 4.84 2.72
N ALA A 25 7.09 4.49 3.16
CA ALA A 25 8.27 5.33 2.97
C ALA A 25 8.63 5.51 1.49
N THR A 26 8.62 4.41 0.71
CA THR A 26 8.92 4.48 -0.72
C THR A 26 7.83 5.25 -1.47
N TRP A 27 6.56 5.05 -1.13
CA TRP A 27 5.44 5.79 -1.72
C TRP A 27 5.51 7.29 -1.39
N THR A 28 5.81 7.63 -0.15
CA THR A 28 5.97 9.04 0.26
C THR A 28 7.10 9.71 -0.52
N ALA A 29 8.25 9.03 -0.65
CA ALA A 29 9.37 9.54 -1.43
C ALA A 29 9.04 9.63 -2.94
N SER A 30 8.28 8.67 -3.50
CA SER A 30 7.94 8.69 -4.91
C SER A 30 7.06 9.88 -5.30
N LYS A 31 6.26 10.43 -4.37
CA LYS A 31 5.44 11.64 -4.63
C LYS A 31 6.28 12.88 -4.96
N LEU A 32 7.58 12.89 -4.63
CA LEU A 32 8.50 13.96 -5.01
C LEU A 32 8.84 13.95 -6.52
N TYR A 33 8.52 12.87 -7.22
CA TYR A 33 8.87 12.66 -8.63
C TYR A 33 7.60 12.47 -9.46
N SER A 34 7.32 13.41 -10.37
CA SER A 34 6.13 13.37 -11.23
C SER A 34 6.06 12.15 -12.15
N SER A 35 7.19 11.49 -12.41
CA SER A 35 7.28 10.29 -13.25
C SER A 35 7.01 8.98 -12.52
N LEU A 36 6.97 8.97 -11.18
CA LEU A 36 6.75 7.76 -10.39
C LEU A 36 5.28 7.64 -10.00
N ASN A 37 4.64 6.57 -10.48
CA ASN A 37 3.25 6.22 -10.20
C ASN A 37 3.18 4.88 -9.47
N LEU A 38 1.95 4.40 -9.24
CA LEU A 38 1.72 3.18 -8.49
C LEU A 38 2.22 1.94 -9.22
N GLU A 39 2.16 1.93 -10.55
CA GLU A 39 2.64 0.88 -11.41
C GLU A 39 4.15 0.71 -11.29
N HIS A 40 4.89 1.83 -11.26
CA HIS A 40 6.32 1.83 -10.98
C HIS A 40 6.63 1.24 -9.61
N LEU A 41 5.86 1.60 -8.58
CA LEU A 41 6.04 1.07 -7.23
C LEU A 41 5.78 -0.44 -7.16
N SER A 42 4.68 -0.91 -7.78
CA SER A 42 4.33 -2.33 -7.85
C SER A 42 5.41 -3.14 -8.59
N ARG A 43 5.93 -2.61 -9.69
CA ARG A 43 7.04 -3.22 -10.43
C ARG A 43 8.30 -3.33 -9.56
N LEU A 44 8.75 -2.23 -8.97
CA LEU A 44 9.98 -2.16 -8.19
C LEU A 44 9.93 -2.98 -6.90
N LEU A 45 8.81 -2.94 -6.18
CA LEU A 45 8.69 -3.60 -4.87
C LEU A 45 8.21 -5.05 -4.95
N SER A 46 7.69 -5.49 -6.10
CA SER A 46 7.03 -6.80 -6.25
C SER A 46 7.48 -7.54 -7.50
N GLN A 47 7.20 -7.03 -8.70
CA GLN A 47 7.43 -7.77 -9.95
C GLN A 47 8.91 -8.05 -10.22
N ASP A 48 9.78 -7.07 -10.08
CA ASP A 48 11.20 -7.25 -10.37
C ASP A 48 11.89 -8.06 -9.27
N VAL A 49 11.43 -7.92 -8.03
CA VAL A 49 11.85 -8.78 -6.90
C VAL A 49 11.45 -10.23 -7.14
N SER A 50 10.25 -10.50 -7.67
CA SER A 50 9.83 -11.88 -7.96
C SER A 50 10.62 -12.50 -9.10
N LYS A 51 11.02 -11.72 -10.11
CA LYS A 51 11.96 -12.18 -11.16
C LYS A 51 13.32 -12.53 -10.57
N LEU A 52 13.88 -11.62 -9.76
CA LEU A 52 15.18 -11.83 -9.13
C LEU A 52 15.18 -13.08 -8.23
N ALA A 53 14.08 -13.33 -7.53
CA ALA A 53 13.92 -14.50 -6.66
C ALA A 53 13.53 -15.80 -7.40
N GLY A 54 13.34 -15.78 -8.73
CA GLY A 54 12.88 -16.95 -9.50
C GLY A 54 11.42 -17.35 -9.24
N LEU A 55 10.60 -16.42 -8.76
CA LEU A 55 9.19 -16.64 -8.38
C LEU A 55 8.19 -15.95 -9.32
N ASN A 56 8.64 -15.35 -10.42
CA ASN A 56 7.82 -14.57 -11.35
C ASN A 56 6.70 -15.33 -12.07
N GLN A 57 6.71 -16.66 -12.00
CA GLN A 57 5.60 -17.51 -12.50
C GLN A 57 4.42 -17.59 -11.52
N ARG A 58 4.61 -17.21 -10.25
CA ARG A 58 3.58 -17.32 -9.21
C ARG A 58 3.43 -16.08 -8.32
N LYS A 59 4.39 -15.15 -8.33
CA LYS A 59 4.40 -13.95 -7.48
C LYS A 59 4.73 -12.69 -8.26
N GLY A 60 4.40 -11.55 -7.66
CA GLY A 60 4.75 -10.23 -8.19
C GLY A 60 3.75 -9.67 -9.19
N GLN A 61 2.62 -10.35 -9.42
CA GLN A 61 1.56 -9.91 -10.32
C GLN A 61 0.19 -10.31 -9.76
N PHE A 62 -0.82 -9.47 -9.99
CA PHE A 62 -2.21 -9.78 -9.71
C PHE A 62 -2.86 -10.41 -10.94
N ARG A 63 -2.78 -11.73 -11.05
CA ARG A 63 -3.30 -12.49 -12.19
C ARG A 63 -3.84 -13.84 -11.73
N ARG A 64 -4.84 -14.37 -12.42
CA ARG A 64 -5.29 -15.76 -12.20
C ARG A 64 -4.12 -16.73 -12.30
N GLY A 65 -4.06 -17.71 -11.39
CA GLY A 65 -2.97 -18.68 -11.28
C GLY A 65 -1.75 -18.22 -10.46
N PHE A 66 -1.73 -16.97 -9.97
CA PHE A 66 -0.68 -16.48 -9.07
C PHE A 66 -1.12 -16.66 -7.61
N ASP A 67 -0.14 -16.69 -6.71
CA ASP A 67 -0.40 -16.74 -5.27
C ASP A 67 -1.16 -15.48 -4.84
N ALA A 68 -2.20 -15.67 -4.01
CA ALA A 68 -2.99 -14.58 -3.45
C ALA A 68 -2.24 -13.89 -2.29
N ASP A 69 -1.11 -13.25 -2.62
CA ASP A 69 -0.31 -12.41 -1.75
C ASP A 69 -0.62 -10.94 -2.06
N LEU A 70 -1.51 -10.34 -1.27
CA LEU A 70 -2.13 -9.05 -1.58
C LEU A 70 -2.03 -8.09 -0.39
N VAL A 71 -2.03 -6.80 -0.68
CA VAL A 71 -2.09 -5.74 0.32
C VAL A 71 -3.30 -4.85 0.00
N ILE A 72 -4.18 -4.66 0.98
CA ILE A 72 -5.25 -3.67 0.94
C ILE A 72 -4.68 -2.39 1.52
N TRP A 73 -4.69 -1.31 0.75
CA TRP A 73 -3.83 -0.15 1.00
C TRP A 73 -4.46 1.14 0.46
N SER A 74 -4.24 2.25 1.17
CA SER A 74 -4.73 3.59 0.83
C SER A 74 -3.55 4.55 0.62
N PRO A 75 -3.31 5.05 -0.61
CA PRO A 75 -2.20 5.95 -0.95
C PRO A 75 -2.24 7.34 -0.29
N GLU A 76 -3.42 7.78 0.13
CA GLU A 76 -3.69 9.14 0.61
C GLU A 76 -3.63 9.23 2.13
N GLU A 77 -3.90 8.12 2.83
CA GLU A 77 -3.91 8.09 4.29
C GLU A 77 -2.52 7.91 4.89
N CYS A 78 -2.37 8.36 6.13
CA CYS A 78 -1.13 8.17 6.87
C CYS A 78 -0.94 6.73 7.35
N ALA A 79 0.27 6.23 7.15
CA ALA A 79 0.76 5.05 7.82
C ALA A 79 0.93 5.31 9.32
N ASP A 80 0.68 4.28 10.11
CA ASP A 80 1.02 4.29 11.53
C ASP A 80 2.53 4.01 11.69
N THR A 81 3.26 5.04 12.10
CA THR A 81 4.71 5.01 12.35
C THR A 81 5.05 5.10 13.84
N SER A 82 4.04 4.96 14.72
CA SER A 82 4.22 5.02 16.16
C SER A 82 5.09 3.87 16.68
N ILE A 83 5.75 4.08 17.81
CA ILE A 83 6.59 3.06 18.45
C ILE A 83 5.77 1.86 18.94
N GLU A 84 4.50 2.10 19.29
CA GLU A 84 3.53 1.12 19.75
C GLU A 84 3.15 0.14 18.64
N SER A 85 2.90 0.65 17.42
CA SER A 85 2.53 -0.17 16.27
C SER A 85 3.72 -0.91 15.64
N PHE A 86 4.95 -0.48 15.94
CA PHE A 86 6.15 -1.01 15.30
C PHE A 86 6.53 -2.43 15.76
N GLN A 87 6.40 -3.45 14.91
CA GLN A 87 6.53 -4.86 15.31
C GLN A 87 7.95 -5.43 15.28
N ALA A 88 8.98 -4.64 14.96
CA ALA A 88 10.35 -5.15 14.96
C ALA A 88 10.84 -5.51 16.37
N LYS A 89 11.62 -6.59 16.49
CA LYS A 89 12.23 -7.06 17.75
C LYS A 89 12.98 -5.95 18.49
N HIS A 90 13.67 -5.08 17.75
CA HIS A 90 14.32 -3.91 18.30
C HIS A 90 13.58 -2.66 17.83
N LYS A 91 13.11 -1.88 18.80
CA LYS A 91 12.31 -0.66 18.61
C LYS A 91 13.16 0.53 18.15
N ILE A 92 13.92 0.33 17.06
CA ILE A 92 14.82 1.32 16.47
C ILE A 92 14.59 1.32 14.95
N SER A 93 14.05 2.41 14.43
CA SER A 93 13.79 2.62 13.02
C SER A 93 13.91 4.11 12.71
N PRO A 94 14.47 4.51 11.55
CA PRO A 94 14.53 5.90 11.16
C PRO A 94 13.14 6.47 10.82
N PHE A 95 12.15 5.60 10.61
CA PHE A 95 10.80 5.98 10.21
C PHE A 95 9.84 6.21 11.38
N LEU A 96 10.28 6.00 12.62
CA LEU A 96 9.41 6.19 13.78
C LEU A 96 8.97 7.64 13.87
N ASP A 97 7.68 7.83 14.13
CA ASP A 97 7.00 9.13 14.23
C ASP A 97 7.08 10.03 12.98
N MET A 98 7.55 9.48 11.84
CA MET A 98 7.52 10.19 10.56
C MET A 98 6.10 10.20 10.00
N LYS A 99 5.68 11.32 9.40
CA LYS A 99 4.45 11.40 8.61
C LYS A 99 4.68 10.75 7.23
N LEU A 100 4.27 9.50 7.09
CA LEU A 100 4.37 8.76 5.83
C LEU A 100 2.97 8.51 5.26
N ALA A 101 2.78 8.81 3.97
CA ALA A 101 1.57 8.45 3.24
C ALA A 101 1.59 6.97 2.83
N GLY A 102 0.41 6.38 2.65
CA GLY A 102 0.25 5.00 2.24
C GLY A 102 -0.06 4.08 3.43
N LYS A 103 -1.31 4.05 3.87
CA LYS A 103 -1.76 3.20 4.98
C LYS A 103 -2.07 1.78 4.52
N VAL A 104 -1.52 0.78 5.21
CA VAL A 104 -1.87 -0.63 5.00
C VAL A 104 -3.05 -1.00 5.90
N TYR A 105 -4.14 -1.45 5.29
CA TYR A 105 -5.32 -1.93 5.99
C TYR A 105 -5.28 -3.42 6.27
N SER A 106 -4.85 -4.20 5.29
CA SER A 106 -4.80 -5.65 5.42
C SER A 106 -3.71 -6.24 4.57
N THR A 107 -3.14 -7.35 5.04
CA THR A 107 -2.21 -8.17 4.25
C THR A 107 -2.77 -9.58 4.17
N ILE A 108 -2.82 -10.09 2.95
CA ILE A 108 -3.29 -11.42 2.61
C ILE A 108 -2.07 -12.19 2.11
N VAL A 109 -1.84 -13.40 2.64
CA VAL A 109 -0.76 -14.28 2.21
C VAL A 109 -1.35 -15.64 1.88
N ARG A 110 -1.15 -16.10 0.65
CA ARG A 110 -1.72 -17.35 0.11
C ARG A 110 -3.23 -17.44 0.37
N GLY A 111 -3.93 -16.32 0.19
CA GLY A 111 -5.39 -16.24 0.38
C GLY A 111 -5.86 -16.11 1.84
N ASN A 112 -4.95 -16.05 2.81
CA ASN A 112 -5.31 -15.91 4.23
C ASN A 112 -4.99 -14.50 4.71
N VAL A 113 -5.94 -13.86 5.41
CA VAL A 113 -5.69 -12.57 6.07
C VAL A 113 -4.73 -12.80 7.24
N VAL A 114 -3.54 -12.21 7.17
CA VAL A 114 -2.50 -12.31 8.23
C VAL A 114 -2.32 -11.01 9.00
N PHE A 115 -2.88 -9.91 8.49
CA PHE A 115 -2.89 -8.62 9.16
C PHE A 115 -4.19 -7.88 8.84
N SER A 116 -4.75 -7.21 9.84
CA SER A 116 -5.86 -6.28 9.69
C SER A 116 -5.65 -5.12 10.67
N ALA A 117 -5.58 -3.90 10.14
CA ALA A 117 -5.56 -2.69 10.94
C ALA A 117 -6.96 -2.41 11.50
N THR A 118 -7.04 -1.86 12.71
CA THR A 118 -8.26 -1.22 13.18
C THR A 118 -8.52 0.05 12.39
N ALA A 119 -9.78 0.30 12.06
CA ALA A 119 -10.17 1.53 11.37
C ALA A 119 -9.83 2.74 12.25
N THR A 120 -8.81 3.49 11.85
CA THR A 120 -8.42 4.76 12.46
C THR A 120 -7.99 5.65 11.31
N GLU A 121 -8.94 6.40 10.76
CA GLU A 121 -8.66 7.30 9.65
C GLU A 121 -7.70 8.40 10.15
N MET A 122 -6.55 8.51 9.49
CA MET A 122 -5.59 9.57 9.74
C MET A 122 -5.17 10.13 8.38
N GLN A 123 -5.54 11.39 8.14
CA GLN A 123 -5.25 12.05 6.87
C GLN A 123 -3.80 12.53 6.85
N CYS A 124 -3.13 12.30 5.72
CA CYS A 124 -1.82 12.86 5.49
C CYS A 124 -1.96 14.20 4.78
N GLU A 125 -1.83 15.29 5.54
CA GLU A 125 -1.58 16.60 4.96
C GLU A 125 -0.21 16.55 4.28
N THR A 126 -0.19 16.41 2.95
CA THR A 126 1.01 16.67 2.16
C THR A 126 1.23 18.17 2.14
N GLY A 127 1.81 18.69 3.22
CA GLY A 127 2.45 20.01 3.18
C GLY A 127 3.52 20.00 2.09
N ASN A 128 3.70 21.13 1.41
CA ASN A 128 4.90 21.37 0.59
C ASN A 128 6.13 20.83 1.33
N ALA A 129 7.10 20.27 0.60
CA ALA A 129 8.26 19.53 1.13
C ALA A 129 9.13 20.25 2.20
N ASN A 130 8.72 21.42 2.70
CA ASN A 130 9.37 22.23 3.71
C ASN A 130 8.49 22.59 4.94
N ASP A 131 7.24 22.12 5.08
CA ASP A 131 6.38 22.57 6.19
C ASP A 131 6.08 21.45 7.22
N CYS A 132 6.78 21.55 8.34
CA CYS A 132 6.68 20.69 9.51
C CYS A 132 5.87 21.40 10.61
N GLY A 133 4.65 20.92 10.87
CA GLY A 133 3.72 21.36 11.92
C GLY A 133 2.32 21.42 11.31
N SER A 134 1.24 20.88 11.85
CA SER A 134 0.84 20.46 13.19
C SER A 134 -0.09 19.23 13.04
N MET A 135 -0.73 18.75 14.11
CA MET A 135 -1.70 17.64 14.11
C MET A 135 -3.08 18.20 14.47
N THR A 136 -4.12 17.91 13.69
CA THR A 136 -5.51 18.08 14.11
C THR A 136 -6.21 16.72 14.10
N ARG A 137 -6.68 16.28 15.27
CA ARG A 137 -7.58 15.12 15.42
C ARG A 137 -9.00 15.59 15.12
N SER A 138 -9.62 15.11 14.04
CA SER A 138 -11.07 15.18 13.88
C SER A 138 -11.69 13.82 14.22
N ASN A 139 -12.53 13.79 15.25
CA ASN A 139 -13.31 12.64 15.67
C ASN A 139 -14.30 12.21 14.58
N LEU A 140 -14.22 10.97 14.07
CA LEU A 140 -15.31 10.33 13.35
C LEU A 140 -15.60 8.91 13.87
N LYS A 141 -16.89 8.60 13.91
CA LYS A 141 -17.54 7.50 14.65
C LYS A 141 -17.19 6.10 14.13
N PRO A 142 -17.32 5.05 14.97
CA PRO A 142 -16.83 3.70 14.67
C PRO A 142 -17.85 2.95 13.82
N ASN A 143 -17.69 2.91 12.49
CA ASN A 143 -18.48 2.01 11.64
C ASN A 143 -17.64 1.53 10.44
N GLY A 144 -16.56 0.81 10.71
CA GLY A 144 -15.77 0.11 9.70
C GLY A 144 -16.22 -1.35 9.53
N GLN A 145 -17.45 -1.58 9.06
CA GLN A 145 -17.81 -2.90 8.52
C GLN A 145 -17.17 -3.03 7.13
N LEU A 146 -15.94 -3.58 7.07
CA LEU A 146 -15.29 -3.87 5.80
C LEU A 146 -15.89 -5.15 5.19
N ILE A 147 -16.66 -4.96 4.12
CA ILE A 147 -17.35 -6.01 3.36
C ILE A 147 -16.31 -6.87 2.62
N ILE A 148 -15.96 -8.04 3.18
CA ILE A 148 -15.38 -9.18 2.43
C ILE A 148 -16.50 -10.18 2.11
N ARG A 149 -17.56 -9.73 1.43
CA ARG A 149 -18.64 -10.63 0.96
C ARG A 149 -18.97 -10.47 -0.53
N LYS A 150 -18.39 -9.50 -1.25
CA LYS A 150 -18.81 -9.17 -2.61
C LYS A 150 -17.73 -9.29 -3.70
N LEU A 151 -16.65 -10.02 -3.43
CA LEU A 151 -15.63 -10.33 -4.44
C LEU A 151 -15.84 -11.69 -5.14
N MET A 152 -16.83 -12.50 -4.73
CA MET A 152 -17.09 -13.82 -5.35
C MET A 152 -18.44 -13.98 -6.07
N ASP A 153 -19.38 -13.02 -5.99
CA ASP A 153 -20.78 -13.26 -6.41
C ASP A 153 -21.42 -12.28 -7.41
N SER A 154 -20.70 -11.37 -8.06
CA SER A 154 -21.34 -10.55 -9.10
C SER A 154 -20.43 -10.23 -10.27
N GLY A 155 -20.68 -10.93 -11.37
CA GLY A 155 -20.36 -10.42 -12.70
C GLY A 155 -21.12 -9.11 -12.93
N ASN A 156 -20.41 -8.12 -13.46
CA ASN A 156 -20.86 -6.76 -13.74
C ASN A 156 -21.13 -5.83 -12.55
N HIS A 157 -20.73 -4.57 -12.80
CA HIS A 157 -20.82 -3.34 -12.01
C HIS A 157 -19.57 -2.94 -11.21
N THR A 158 -18.97 -1.87 -11.71
CA THR A 158 -17.78 -1.14 -11.27
C THR A 158 -17.79 -0.84 -9.77
N LEU A 159 -16.87 -1.46 -9.03
CA LEU A 159 -16.62 -1.16 -7.62
C LEU A 159 -15.48 -0.14 -7.52
N LYS A 160 -15.70 0.98 -6.80
CA LYS A 160 -14.63 1.82 -6.25
C LYS A 160 -14.46 1.57 -4.74
N PRO A 161 -13.62 0.61 -4.36
CA PRO A 161 -12.74 0.70 -3.20
C PRO A 161 -11.39 1.21 -3.73
N HIS A 162 -10.69 2.10 -3.02
CA HIS A 162 -9.30 2.41 -3.37
C HIS A 162 -8.49 1.10 -3.21
N LEU A 163 -8.24 0.48 -4.35
CA LEU A 163 -8.00 -0.95 -4.53
C LEU A 163 -6.49 -1.21 -4.62
N LEU A 164 -6.10 -2.38 -4.09
CA LEU A 164 -5.08 -3.30 -4.60
C LEU A 164 -4.16 -2.73 -5.68
N LEU A 165 -2.84 -2.85 -5.49
CA LEU A 165 -1.78 -2.48 -6.45
C LEU A 165 -2.01 -3.04 -7.88
N THR A 166 -2.90 -2.41 -8.65
CA THR A 166 -3.13 -2.57 -10.08
C THR A 166 -3.75 -1.29 -10.64
N SER A 167 -3.17 -0.82 -11.75
CA SER A 167 -3.55 0.35 -12.55
C SER A 167 -5.02 0.43 -12.97
N PRO A 168 -5.57 1.65 -13.18
CA PRO A 168 -6.63 1.91 -14.14
C PRO A 168 -6.08 2.68 -15.36
N HIS A 169 -5.77 2.00 -16.47
CA HIS A 169 -6.01 2.53 -17.83
C HIS A 169 -5.69 1.52 -18.95
N SER A 170 -6.68 0.73 -19.35
CA SER A 170 -6.92 0.34 -20.74
C SER A 170 -8.33 -0.27 -20.82
N HIS A 171 -9.12 0.14 -21.81
CA HIS A 171 -10.56 -0.16 -22.05
C HIS A 171 -11.57 0.91 -21.59
N ARG A 172 -11.39 2.15 -22.07
CA ARG A 172 -12.50 2.82 -22.77
C ARG A 172 -12.29 2.52 -24.25
N GLU A 173 -13.37 2.19 -24.98
CA GLU A 173 -13.44 1.89 -26.43
C GLU A 173 -13.37 0.43 -26.94
N SER A 174 -13.78 -0.60 -26.17
CA SER A 174 -14.11 -1.90 -26.82
C SER A 174 -15.33 -2.62 -26.27
N LEU A 175 -16.25 -1.91 -25.60
CA LEU A 175 -17.52 -2.45 -25.10
C LEU A 175 -18.75 -1.72 -25.69
N GLN A 176 -18.60 -1.12 -26.88
CA GLN A 176 -19.74 -0.68 -27.70
C GLN A 176 -19.93 -1.51 -28.97
N GLN A 177 -19.10 -2.53 -29.23
CA GLN A 177 -19.22 -3.36 -30.44
C GLN A 177 -19.67 -4.80 -30.18
N SER A 178 -20.10 -5.14 -28.96
CA SER A 178 -20.60 -6.49 -28.62
C SER A 178 -22.04 -6.53 -28.10
N LEU A 179 -22.81 -5.43 -28.22
CA LEU A 179 -24.19 -5.39 -27.71
C LEU A 179 -25.28 -5.09 -28.75
N GLY A 180 -24.96 -4.90 -30.03
CA GLY A 180 -25.96 -5.03 -31.11
C GLY A 180 -27.30 -4.31 -30.88
N ILE A 181 -27.28 -3.06 -30.41
CA ILE A 181 -28.47 -2.23 -30.33
C ILE A 181 -28.43 -1.26 -31.51
N SER A 182 -29.32 -1.47 -32.47
CA SER A 182 -29.65 -0.53 -33.53
C SER A 182 -30.50 0.60 -32.94
N GLU A 183 -30.06 1.85 -33.11
CA GLU A 183 -30.95 3.01 -33.01
C GLU A 183 -31.57 3.21 -34.40
N ASP A 184 -32.71 2.54 -34.63
CA ASP A 184 -33.75 3.08 -35.51
C ASP A 184 -34.75 3.82 -34.60
N ASP A 185 -35.19 4.97 -35.10
CA ASP A 185 -36.26 5.87 -34.64
C ASP A 185 -35.96 6.90 -33.52
N ALA A 186 -35.74 8.13 -34.04
CA ALA A 186 -36.07 9.47 -33.51
C ALA A 186 -35.13 10.15 -32.50
#